data_AF-A0A9E4J2J9-F1
#
_entry.id   AF-A0A9E4J2J9-F1
#
_cell.length_a   1.000
_cell.length_b   1.000
_cell.length_c   1.000
_cell.angle_alpha   90.00
_cell.angle_beta   90.00
_cell.angle_gamma   90.00
#
_symmetry.space_group_name_H-M   'P 1'
#
loop_
_entity.id
_entity.type
_entity.pdbx_description
1 polymer ?
#
loop_
_entity_poly.entity_id
_entity_poly.type
_entity_poly.pdbx_seq_one_letter_code
_entity_poly.pdbx_strand_id
1 'polypeptide(L)'
;MARQRSFLNFHRPCLFASEVTDTKGRTRKRYRYKDVMTPFEKPRSLPEVEQYLKPGVTIASLEHHAGAISDLDAAVALKRARARLFELIARESDPQRRQTA
;
A
#
# COMPACT_ATOMS: atom_id res chain seq x y z
N MET A 1 -3.63 -13.41 10.29
CA MET A 1 -4.01 -12.02 10.60
C MET A 1 -3.30 -10.99 9.67
N ALA A 2 -3.33 -11.17 8.33
CA ALA A 2 -2.53 -10.36 7.40
C ALA A 2 -3.29 -9.80 6.18
N ARG A 3 -4.63 -9.70 6.26
CA ARG A 3 -5.46 -9.46 5.05
C ARG A 3 -5.53 -7.99 4.62
N GLN A 4 -5.27 -7.03 5.52
CA GLN A 4 -5.42 -5.59 5.23
C GLN A 4 -4.18 -4.95 4.55
N ARG A 5 -2.98 -5.50 4.77
CA ARG A 5 -1.72 -4.91 4.25
C ARG A 5 -1.50 -5.13 2.74
N SER A 6 -2.20 -6.06 2.12
CA SER A 6 -2.03 -6.39 0.70
C SER A 6 -2.38 -5.21 -0.21
N PHE A 7 -3.53 -4.56 0.00
CA PHE A 7 -3.92 -3.39 -0.80
C PHE A 7 -2.88 -2.27 -0.73
N LEU A 8 -2.41 -1.96 0.48
CA LEU A 8 -1.46 -0.88 0.68
C LEU A 8 -0.12 -1.13 -0.02
N ASN A 9 0.37 -2.37 0.00
CA ASN A 9 1.68 -2.68 -0.54
C ASN A 9 1.69 -2.88 -2.06
N PHE A 10 0.63 -3.45 -2.63
CA PHE A 10 0.62 -3.91 -4.02
C PHE A 10 -0.29 -3.13 -4.96
N HIS A 11 -1.28 -2.38 -4.44
CA HIS A 11 -2.31 -1.74 -5.26
C HIS A 11 -2.47 -0.24 -5.01
N ARG A 12 -1.83 0.30 -3.96
CA ARG A 12 -1.93 1.72 -3.65
C ARG A 12 -0.91 2.52 -4.48
N PRO A 13 -1.34 3.44 -5.36
CA PRO A 13 -0.42 4.36 -6.00
C PRO A 13 0.19 5.30 -4.97
N CYS A 14 1.52 5.41 -4.98
CA CYS A 14 2.30 6.27 -4.10
C CYS A 14 3.17 7.21 -4.92
N LEU A 15 3.26 8.47 -4.48
CA LEU A 15 4.12 9.47 -5.09
C LEU A 15 5.53 9.36 -4.49
N PHE A 16 6.51 9.06 -5.32
CA PHE A 16 7.92 9.08 -4.93
C PHE A 16 8.58 10.38 -5.41
N ALA A 17 9.49 10.92 -4.60
CA ALA A 17 10.20 12.15 -4.91
C ALA A 17 11.32 11.87 -5.91
N SER A 18 11.39 12.70 -6.96
CA SER A 18 12.56 12.86 -7.82
C SER A 18 13.34 14.10 -7.38
N GLU A 19 14.66 14.00 -7.34
CA GLU A 19 15.52 15.13 -7.03
C GLU A 19 15.77 15.98 -8.27
N VAL A 20 15.67 17.29 -8.11
CA VAL A 20 15.98 18.27 -9.16
C VAL A 20 16.91 19.32 -8.56
N THR A 21 18.10 19.43 -9.14
CA THR A 21 19.07 20.47 -8.76
C THR A 21 18.82 21.71 -9.60
N ASP A 22 18.62 22.84 -8.92
CA ASP A 22 18.47 24.16 -9.56
C ASP A 22 19.83 24.66 -10.08
N THR A 23 19.81 25.61 -11.00
CA THR A 23 20.94 26.42 -11.50
C THR A 23 21.81 27.01 -10.39
N LYS A 24 21.22 27.24 -9.21
CA LYS A 24 21.90 27.74 -7.99
C LYS A 24 22.48 26.64 -7.09
N GLY A 25 22.50 25.38 -7.55
CA GLY A 25 23.02 24.22 -6.81
C GLY A 25 22.12 23.69 -5.68
N ARG A 26 20.88 24.19 -5.55
CA ARG A 26 19.93 23.73 -4.51
C ARG A 26 19.15 22.51 -5.00
N THR A 27 19.27 21.39 -4.30
CA THR A 27 18.45 20.19 -4.56
C THR A 27 17.04 20.35 -3.98
N ARG A 28 16.03 20.10 -4.79
CA ARG A 28 14.61 20.11 -4.39
C ARG A 28 13.95 18.78 -4.72
N LYS A 29 13.06 18.33 -3.84
CA LYS A 29 12.20 17.17 -4.09
C LYS A 29 11.02 17.58 -4.96
N ARG A 30 10.76 16.83 -6.02
CA ARG A 30 9.61 17.02 -6.93
C ARG A 30 8.86 15.70 -7.08
N TYR A 31 7.56 15.73 -6.83
CA TYR A 31 6.67 14.58 -6.95
C TYR A 31 5.94 14.66 -8.28
N ARG A 32 6.34 13.86 -9.27
CA ARG A 32 5.75 13.87 -10.61
C ARG A 32 4.78 12.70 -10.74
N TYR A 33 3.70 12.89 -11.49
CA TYR A 33 2.73 11.82 -11.72
C TYR A 33 3.33 10.61 -12.44
N LYS A 34 4.29 10.84 -13.35
CA LYS A 34 5.03 9.77 -14.03
C LYS A 34 5.92 8.92 -13.10
N ASP A 35 6.19 9.40 -11.89
CA ASP A 35 7.01 8.70 -10.89
C ASP A 35 6.12 7.98 -9.85
N VAL A 36 4.81 7.89 -10.10
CA VAL A 36 3.87 7.13 -9.26
C VAL A 36 4.14 5.65 -9.43
N MET A 37 4.30 4.97 -8.30
CA MET A 37 4.52 3.53 -8.22
C MET A 37 3.82 2.98 -6.97
N THR A 38 3.55 1.68 -6.92
CA THR A 38 3.13 1.02 -5.69
C THR A 38 4.32 0.87 -4.72
N PRO A 39 4.10 0.70 -3.42
CA PRO A 39 5.18 0.45 -2.46
C PRO A 39 6.01 -0.80 -2.77
N PHE A 40 5.49 -1.77 -3.51
CA PHE A 40 6.24 -2.92 -4.01
C PHE A 40 7.07 -2.58 -5.26
N GLU A 41 6.48 -1.88 -6.23
CA GLU A 41 7.15 -1.52 -7.48
C GLU A 41 8.37 -0.62 -7.24
N LYS A 42 8.31 0.28 -6.24
CA LYS A 42 9.42 1.19 -5.97
C LYS A 42 10.72 0.47 -5.60
N PRO A 43 10.79 -0.38 -4.57
CA PRO A 43 12.00 -1.13 -4.27
C PRO A 43 12.37 -2.08 -5.41
N ARG A 44 11.40 -2.67 -6.12
CA ARG A 44 11.68 -3.49 -7.32
C ARG A 44 12.44 -2.72 -8.42
N SER A 45 12.25 -1.40 -8.51
CA SER A 45 12.99 -0.56 -9.47
C SER A 45 14.45 -0.28 -9.08
N LEU A 46 14.87 -0.59 -7.86
CA LEU A 46 16.21 -0.31 -7.37
C LEU A 46 17.17 -1.46 -7.70
N PRO A 47 18.45 -1.16 -7.98
CA PRO A 47 19.45 -2.20 -8.18
C PRO A 47 19.64 -3.02 -6.89
N GLU A 48 19.88 -4.31 -7.06
CA GLU A 48 20.22 -5.25 -5.97
C GLU A 48 19.18 -5.30 -4.85
N VAL A 49 17.89 -5.08 -5.15
CA VAL A 49 16.82 -5.08 -4.14
C VAL A 49 16.75 -6.40 -3.36
N GLU A 50 17.11 -7.51 -4.00
CA GLU A 50 17.10 -8.85 -3.44
C GLU A 50 17.93 -8.97 -2.16
N GLN A 51 19.02 -8.21 -2.04
CA GLN A 51 19.89 -8.24 -0.86
C GLN A 51 19.22 -7.68 0.41
N TYR A 52 18.18 -6.87 0.23
CA TYR A 52 17.41 -6.26 1.31
C TYR A 52 16.13 -7.02 1.65
N LEU A 53 15.85 -8.12 0.94
CA LEU A 53 14.70 -8.97 1.23
C LEU A 53 14.96 -9.85 2.45
N LYS A 54 13.87 -10.23 3.13
CA LYS A 54 13.95 -11.20 4.22
C LYS A 54 14.38 -12.57 3.67
N PRO A 55 15.11 -13.38 4.45
CA PRO A 55 15.43 -14.75 4.06
C PRO A 55 14.18 -15.52 3.62
N GLY A 56 14.26 -16.18 2.46
CA GLY A 56 13.14 -16.93 1.88
C GLY A 56 12.10 -16.11 1.12
N VAL A 57 12.22 -14.77 1.08
CA VAL A 57 11.38 -13.91 0.23
C VAL A 57 12.14 -13.57 -1.04
N THR A 58 11.50 -13.83 -2.19
CA THR A 58 12.06 -13.50 -3.51
C THR A 58 11.23 -12.43 -4.18
N ILE A 59 11.83 -11.66 -5.09
CA ILE A 59 11.06 -10.71 -5.92
C ILE A 59 9.95 -11.43 -6.69
N ALA A 60 10.24 -12.58 -7.30
CA ALA A 60 9.24 -13.40 -7.98
C ALA A 60 8.03 -13.78 -7.09
N SER A 61 8.26 -14.12 -5.81
CA SER A 61 7.16 -14.40 -4.87
C SER A 61 6.28 -13.17 -4.61
N LEU A 62 6.90 -11.98 -4.53
CA LEU A 62 6.18 -10.73 -4.34
C LEU A 62 5.43 -10.31 -5.61
N GLU A 63 5.98 -10.56 -6.79
CA GLU A 63 5.29 -10.35 -8.07
C GLU A 63 4.06 -11.24 -8.20
N HIS A 64 4.19 -12.51 -7.83
CA HIS A 64 3.06 -13.43 -7.80
C HIS A 64 1.96 -12.91 -6.86
N HIS A 65 2.31 -12.38 -5.69
CA HIS A 65 1.35 -11.75 -4.79
C HIS A 65 0.73 -10.47 -5.36
N ALA A 66 1.52 -9.62 -6.01
CA ALA A 66 1.04 -8.39 -6.62
C ALA A 66 0.04 -8.66 -7.77
N GLY A 67 0.31 -9.70 -8.57
CA GLY A 67 -0.55 -10.12 -9.69
C GLY A 67 -1.72 -11.03 -9.31
N ALA A 68 -1.88 -11.39 -8.03
CA ALA A 68 -2.91 -12.34 -7.60
C ALA A 68 -4.35 -11.80 -7.75
N ILE A 69 -4.53 -10.48 -7.69
CA ILE A 69 -5.82 -9.80 -7.87
C ILE A 69 -5.62 -8.51 -8.66
N SER A 70 -6.63 -8.08 -9.42
CA SER A 70 -6.57 -6.79 -10.12
C SER A 70 -6.68 -5.60 -9.16
N ASP A 71 -6.18 -4.43 -9.56
CA ASP A 71 -6.30 -3.20 -8.76
C ASP A 71 -7.76 -2.83 -8.46
N LEU A 72 -8.64 -3.05 -9.45
CA LEU A 72 -10.07 -2.82 -9.30
C LEU A 72 -10.68 -3.75 -8.24
N ASP A 73 -10.38 -5.04 -8.32
CA ASP A 73 -10.87 -6.03 -7.36
C ASP A 73 -10.33 -5.75 -5.95
N ALA A 74 -9.06 -5.36 -5.84
CA ALA A 74 -8.43 -4.98 -4.59
C ALA A 74 -9.14 -3.75 -3.97
N ALA A 75 -9.47 -2.74 -4.78
CA ALA A 75 -10.21 -1.56 -4.34
C ALA A 75 -11.64 -1.89 -3.90
N VAL A 76 -12.35 -2.76 -4.64
CA VAL A 76 -13.69 -3.23 -4.27
C VAL A 76 -13.64 -4.02 -2.95
N ALA A 77 -12.67 -4.92 -2.80
CA ALA A 77 -12.47 -5.69 -1.58
C ALA A 77 -12.20 -4.79 -0.37
N LEU A 78 -11.36 -3.76 -0.54
CA LEU A 78 -11.08 -2.77 0.51
C LEU A 78 -12.34 -1.99 0.91
N LYS A 79 -13.14 -1.52 -0.07
CA LYS A 79 -14.40 -0.81 0.19
C LYS A 79 -15.36 -1.68 1.00
N ARG A 80 -15.54 -2.94 0.61
CA ARG A 80 -16.39 -3.91 1.32
C ARG A 80 -15.88 -4.17 2.75
N ALA A 81 -14.58 -4.33 2.94
CA ALA A 81 -13.99 -4.52 4.26
C ALA A 81 -14.19 -3.29 5.16
N ARG A 82 -14.01 -2.09 4.61
CA ARG A 82 -14.24 -0.81 5.31
C ARG A 82 -15.70 -0.66 5.73
N ALA A 83 -16.66 -0.96 4.87
CA ALA A 83 -18.09 -0.90 5.21
C ALA A 83 -18.43 -1.82 6.38
N ARG A 84 -18.01 -3.10 6.32
CA ARG A 84 -18.21 -4.05 7.41
C ARG A 84 -17.59 -3.59 8.74
N LEU A 85 -16.39 -3.01 8.69
CA LEU A 85 -15.74 -2.48 9.89
C LEU A 85 -16.58 -1.36 10.53
N PHE A 86 -17.08 -0.42 9.72
CA PHE A 86 -17.91 0.67 10.26
C PHE A 86 -19.26 0.19 10.78
N GLU A 87 -19.88 -0.80 10.15
CA GLU A 87 -21.09 -1.44 10.69
C GLU A 87 -20.84 -2.06 12.07
N LEU A 88 -19.70 -2.74 12.25
CA LEU A 88 -19.32 -3.32 13.55
C LEU A 88 -19.10 -2.24 14.61
N ILE A 89 -18.32 -1.20 14.28
CA ILE A 89 -18.08 -0.07 15.19
C ILE A 89 -19.39 0.60 15.58
N ALA A 90 -20.29 0.83 14.61
CA ALA A 90 -21.60 1.43 14.87
C ALA A 90 -22.43 0.58 15.85
N ARG A 91 -22.45 -0.75 15.66
CA ARG A 91 -23.14 -1.69 16.56
C ARG A 91 -22.56 -1.69 17.98
N GLU A 92 -21.23 -1.58 18.13
CA GLU A 92 -20.57 -1.51 19.45
C GLU A 92 -20.74 -0.15 20.14
N SER A 93 -20.93 0.91 19.36
CA SER A 93 -21.18 2.26 19.88
C SER A 93 -22.62 2.48 20.35
N ASP A 94 -23.53 1.53 20.10
CA ASP A 94 -24.92 1.61 20.54
C ASP A 94 -25.03 1.60 22.08
N PRO A 95 -25.55 2.68 22.70
CA PRO A 95 -25.69 2.79 24.15
C PRO A 95 -26.48 1.64 24.78
N GLN A 96 -27.43 1.05 24.06
CA GLN A 96 -28.30 -0.01 24.59
C GLN A 96 -27.54 -1.33 24.83
N ARG A 97 -26.43 -1.58 24.10
CA ARG A 97 -25.57 -2.76 24.32
C ARG A 97 -24.46 -2.54 25.34
N ARG A 98 -24.01 -1.30 25.56
CA ARG A 98 -22.94 -1.00 26.53
C ARG A 98 -23.34 -1.23 27.99
N GLN A 99 -24.65 -1.26 28.28
CA GLN A 99 -25.19 -1.44 29.62
C GLN A 99 -25.55 -2.89 29.97
N THR A 100 -25.39 -3.85 29.05
CA THR A 100 -25.76 -5.26 29.24
C THR A 100 -24.57 -6.22 29.29
N ALA A 101 -23.36 -5.71 29.54
CA ALA A 101 -22.12 -6.49 29.71
C ALA A 101 -21.52 -6.28 31.10
#